data_AF-A0A4P7VEP0-F1
#
_entry.id   AF-A0A4P7VEP0-F1
#
_cell.length_a   1.000
_cell.length_b   1.000
_cell.length_c   1.000
_cell.angle_alpha   90.00
_cell.angle_beta   90.00
_cell.angle_gamma   90.00
#
_symmetry.space_group_name_H-M   'P 1'
#
loop_
_entity.id
_entity.type
_entity.pdbx_description
1 polymer ?
#
loop_
_entity_poly.entity_id
_entity_poly.type
_entity_poly.pdbx_seq_one_letter_code
_entity_poly.pdbx_strand_id
1 'polypeptide(L)'
;MNRYLLAIFIIFIALTSCNKDDNLYDNNGLPSVEFDSETGIYTVKQGRSITITPEYKNVNNAVFAWTIDGRLVSTSQSLTFSSDEIGDYFVTLRVDTEVGSVKDEIKIEVVDLLPPTISFLLPPQGLKVKKGTDYTLAPEIQNDEDDNFEIEWIIDNKVVGREKTYVFNEDKIGEYTVTINASNDDGKTSYDLKIQVLESDPFVVSFLKPYYLAEENVRYVYPDQSVFLRPHLEYFTNPTFKWSVNGKEIADASSQTYAFTPTSPGNYMVTVTVTEKSEHSDASVSTTVKVVCVTGSPADRFRPLTASSAKKSNKVYEFSPAPGQFINTTMGSNGYTGNETTMELACAFAERNLSNGWYVSLGAWGGSLIVGFDHSIKNQKGNEYDFATLGNAFGTSNEPGIVWVMQDTNGNGLPDDEWYELRASETGKATTIQDYEVTYFRPGPYAMDNFWIDCFGKEGSVKRNQYHGQEYYYPIWMPESYTVRGTLIPGTMSNEGHAPYPWGYVDNVGSDCVWEPIPGVSGGQKNGFKISNAMYPDGTPIKLDYIDFVKVQCAVQEYHVSFGEVSTEVFSIEDRNSLENK
;
A
#
# COMPACT_ATOMS: atom_id res chain seq x y z
N MET A 1 -24.29 3.81 53.21
CA MET A 1 -24.20 4.84 52.14
C MET A 1 -22.84 4.67 51.48
N ASN A 2 -22.70 3.63 50.65
CA ASN A 2 -21.43 3.25 50.04
C ASN A 2 -21.57 3.38 48.54
N ARG A 3 -20.76 4.26 47.96
CA ARG A 3 -20.61 4.46 46.52
C ARG A 3 -19.78 3.32 45.96
N TYR A 4 -20.40 2.46 45.16
CA TYR A 4 -19.67 1.48 44.35
C TYR A 4 -19.17 2.17 43.08
N LEU A 5 -17.84 2.21 42.91
CA LEU A 5 -17.22 2.45 41.61
C LEU A 5 -17.52 1.23 40.73
N LEU A 6 -18.22 1.47 39.61
CA LEU A 6 -18.44 0.49 38.57
C LEU A 6 -17.16 0.41 37.72
N ALA A 7 -16.32 -0.59 37.97
CA ALA A 7 -15.23 -0.94 37.08
C ALA A 7 -15.83 -1.63 35.84
N ILE A 8 -15.79 -0.95 34.70
CA ILE A 8 -16.15 -1.53 33.40
C ILE A 8 -14.99 -2.44 32.99
N PHE A 9 -15.20 -3.75 33.16
CA PHE A 9 -14.30 -4.78 32.68
C PHE A 9 -14.58 -4.96 31.18
N ILE A 10 -13.69 -4.43 30.33
CA ILE A 10 -13.71 -4.69 28.89
C ILE A 10 -13.19 -6.12 28.72
N ILE A 11 -14.11 -7.06 28.51
CA ILE A 11 -13.78 -8.42 28.09
C ILE A 11 -13.44 -8.32 26.61
N PHE A 12 -12.14 -8.43 26.28
CA PHE A 12 -11.71 -8.83 24.95
C PHE A 12 -12.28 -10.23 24.72
N ILE A 13 -13.37 -10.31 23.96
CA ILE A 13 -13.79 -11.57 23.37
C ILE A 13 -12.75 -11.84 22.30
N ALA A 14 -11.81 -12.73 22.61
CA ALA A 14 -11.10 -13.47 21.59
C ALA A 14 -12.17 -14.21 20.79
N LEU A 15 -12.58 -13.63 19.66
CA LEU A 15 -13.33 -14.36 18.65
C LEU A 15 -12.34 -15.40 18.14
N THR A 16 -12.45 -16.61 18.68
CA THR A 16 -12.03 -17.79 17.94
C THR A 16 -12.88 -17.81 16.68
N SER A 17 -12.37 -17.20 15.61
CA SER A 17 -12.78 -17.58 14.27
C SER A 17 -12.52 -19.08 14.19
N CYS A 18 -13.58 -19.89 14.22
CA CYS A 18 -13.43 -21.30 13.92
C CYS A 18 -12.81 -21.40 12.54
N ASN A 19 -11.66 -22.07 12.50
CA ASN A 19 -10.87 -22.42 11.32
C ASN A 19 -11.70 -22.44 10.02
N LYS A 20 -11.22 -21.72 9.00
CA LYS A 20 -11.29 -22.23 7.64
C LYS A 20 -10.41 -23.49 7.61
N ASP A 21 -10.98 -24.62 7.99
CA ASP A 21 -10.37 -25.94 7.80
C ASP A 21 -10.33 -26.25 6.29
N ASP A 22 -9.44 -25.58 5.55
CA ASP A 22 -8.91 -26.16 4.31
C ASP A 22 -7.77 -27.10 4.69
N ASN A 23 -8.16 -28.13 5.42
CA ASN A 23 -7.37 -29.32 5.53
C ASN A 23 -7.35 -29.94 4.13
N LEU A 24 -6.15 -30.10 3.55
CA LEU A 24 -5.87 -31.03 2.45
C LEU A 24 -5.97 -32.50 2.92
N TYR A 25 -6.93 -32.79 3.80
CA TYR A 25 -7.57 -34.08 3.91
C TYR A 25 -8.84 -33.96 3.08
N ASP A 26 -8.94 -34.74 2.00
CA ASP A 26 -10.18 -35.10 1.28
C ASP A 26 -11.45 -34.53 1.95
N ASN A 27 -11.97 -33.40 1.45
CA ASN A 27 -13.03 -32.64 2.10
C ASN A 27 -14.31 -33.47 2.03
N ASN A 28 -14.50 -34.28 3.06
CA ASN A 28 -15.23 -35.55 3.10
C ASN A 28 -16.76 -35.34 3.08
N GLY A 29 -17.28 -34.63 2.08
CA GLY A 29 -18.71 -34.33 1.93
C GLY A 29 -19.25 -33.24 2.85
N LEU A 30 -18.40 -32.39 3.47
CA LEU A 30 -18.87 -31.22 4.23
C LEU A 30 -19.55 -30.20 3.30
N PRO A 31 -20.60 -29.49 3.77
CA PRO A 31 -21.25 -28.45 2.99
C PRO A 31 -20.30 -27.27 2.76
N SER A 32 -20.36 -26.67 1.57
CA SER A 32 -19.68 -25.41 1.26
C SER A 32 -20.67 -24.38 0.71
N VAL A 33 -20.39 -23.11 0.98
CA VAL A 33 -21.16 -21.93 0.55
C VAL A 33 -20.21 -20.98 -0.15
N GLU A 34 -20.64 -20.42 -1.27
CA GLU A 34 -19.93 -19.37 -2.00
C GLU A 34 -20.93 -18.27 -2.37
N PHE A 35 -20.62 -17.03 -1.99
CA PHE A 35 -21.47 -15.87 -2.26
C PHE A 35 -21.09 -15.22 -3.60
N ASP A 36 -22.05 -14.58 -4.26
CA ASP A 36 -21.82 -13.84 -5.51
C ASP A 36 -21.13 -12.49 -5.29
N SER A 37 -21.17 -11.96 -4.06
CA SER A 37 -20.33 -10.83 -3.64
C SER A 37 -18.95 -11.30 -3.17
N GLU A 38 -17.90 -10.89 -3.88
CA GLU A 38 -16.50 -11.18 -3.52
C GLU A 38 -16.05 -10.48 -2.23
N THR A 39 -16.71 -9.40 -1.82
CA THR A 39 -16.42 -8.64 -0.59
C THR A 39 -17.28 -9.09 0.60
N GLY A 40 -18.33 -9.87 0.34
CA GLY A 40 -19.37 -10.19 1.32
C GLY A 40 -20.28 -9.00 1.66
N ILE A 41 -20.14 -7.87 0.95
CA ILE A 41 -20.97 -6.68 1.11
C ILE A 41 -22.02 -6.65 0.01
N TYR A 42 -23.26 -6.41 0.41
CA TYR A 42 -24.39 -6.14 -0.47
C TYR A 42 -24.97 -4.80 -0.09
N THR A 43 -25.23 -3.93 -1.06
CA THR A 43 -25.79 -2.60 -0.78
C THR A 43 -27.15 -2.50 -1.43
N VAL A 44 -28.15 -2.02 -0.69
CA VAL A 44 -29.54 -1.88 -1.17
C VAL A 44 -30.15 -0.57 -0.69
N LYS A 45 -30.97 0.04 -1.53
CA LYS A 45 -31.73 1.24 -1.16
C LYS A 45 -32.80 0.89 -0.12
N GLN A 46 -33.02 1.79 0.84
CA GLN A 46 -34.12 1.75 1.80
C GLN A 46 -35.45 1.46 1.10
N GLY A 47 -36.20 0.48 1.64
CA GLY A 47 -37.49 0.04 1.12
C GLY A 47 -37.43 -0.80 -0.16
N ARG A 48 -36.27 -0.92 -0.84
CA ARG A 48 -36.07 -1.90 -1.93
C ARG A 48 -35.67 -3.26 -1.36
N SER A 49 -35.93 -4.32 -2.11
CA SER A 49 -35.51 -5.68 -1.76
C SER A 49 -34.27 -6.08 -2.55
N ILE A 50 -33.40 -6.85 -1.90
CA ILE A 50 -32.28 -7.56 -2.51
C ILE A 50 -32.46 -9.06 -2.31
N THR A 51 -32.08 -9.85 -3.31
CA THR A 51 -32.10 -11.32 -3.23
C THR A 51 -30.68 -11.84 -3.35
N ILE A 52 -30.22 -12.53 -2.31
CA ILE A 52 -28.88 -13.12 -2.21
C ILE A 52 -29.01 -14.61 -2.44
N THR A 53 -28.29 -15.12 -3.44
CA THR A 53 -28.39 -16.51 -3.89
C THR A 53 -27.00 -17.15 -3.90
N PRO A 54 -26.56 -17.71 -2.75
CA PRO A 54 -25.26 -18.37 -2.69
C PRO A 54 -25.23 -19.64 -3.55
N GLU A 55 -24.05 -19.98 -4.05
CA GLU A 55 -23.76 -21.29 -4.61
C GLU A 55 -23.41 -22.28 -3.49
N TYR A 56 -23.87 -23.53 -3.65
CA TYR A 56 -23.76 -24.56 -2.62
C TYR A 56 -23.15 -25.85 -3.17
N LYS A 57 -22.30 -26.50 -2.37
CA LYS A 57 -21.83 -27.88 -2.65
C LYS A 57 -22.09 -28.77 -1.43
N ASN A 58 -22.33 -30.05 -1.68
CA ASN A 58 -22.60 -31.07 -0.65
C ASN A 58 -23.79 -30.78 0.28
N VAL A 59 -24.83 -30.07 -0.20
CA VAL A 59 -25.99 -29.66 0.61
C VAL A 59 -27.22 -30.58 0.48
N ASN A 60 -27.01 -31.86 0.15
CA ASN A 60 -28.11 -32.81 0.08
C ASN A 60 -28.81 -32.94 1.44
N ASN A 61 -30.13 -32.77 1.48
CA ASN A 61 -30.94 -32.73 2.70
C ASN A 61 -30.49 -31.67 3.73
N ALA A 62 -29.85 -30.60 3.28
CA ALA A 62 -29.40 -29.54 4.19
C ALA A 62 -30.56 -28.72 4.77
N VAL A 63 -30.34 -28.22 5.98
CA VAL A 63 -31.18 -27.21 6.63
C VAL A 63 -30.45 -25.87 6.57
N PHE A 64 -31.17 -24.84 6.13
CA PHE A 64 -30.64 -23.48 5.99
C PHE A 64 -31.24 -22.59 7.08
N ALA A 65 -30.42 -21.73 7.67
CA ALA A 65 -30.85 -20.73 8.64
C ALA A 65 -30.11 -19.41 8.40
N TRP A 66 -30.87 -18.39 8.03
CA TRP A 66 -30.41 -17.02 7.95
C TRP A 66 -30.78 -16.30 9.24
N THR A 67 -29.82 -15.64 9.88
CA THR A 67 -30.06 -14.90 11.13
C THR A 67 -29.48 -13.50 11.11
N ILE A 68 -30.18 -12.56 11.72
CA ILE A 68 -29.72 -11.19 12.00
C ILE A 68 -29.79 -10.99 13.50
N ASP A 69 -28.69 -10.56 14.14
CA ASP A 69 -28.58 -10.47 15.60
C ASP A 69 -29.02 -11.75 16.34
N GLY A 70 -28.71 -12.91 15.75
CA GLY A 70 -29.08 -14.23 16.26
C GLY A 70 -30.57 -14.59 16.12
N ARG A 71 -31.40 -13.73 15.51
CA ARG A 71 -32.81 -14.02 15.23
C ARG A 71 -32.97 -14.61 13.83
N LEU A 72 -33.67 -15.73 13.73
CA LEU A 72 -33.97 -16.39 12.45
C LEU A 72 -34.88 -15.50 11.59
N VAL A 73 -34.42 -15.18 10.38
CA VAL A 73 -35.14 -14.35 9.40
C VAL A 73 -35.58 -15.14 8.16
N SER A 74 -34.89 -16.23 7.81
CA SER A 74 -35.27 -17.11 6.69
C SER A 74 -34.70 -18.51 6.87
N THR A 75 -35.35 -19.50 6.27
CA THR A 75 -34.85 -20.89 6.15
C THR A 75 -34.74 -21.35 4.69
N SER A 76 -34.87 -20.42 3.74
CA SER A 76 -34.73 -20.68 2.30
C SER A 76 -33.26 -20.76 1.90
N GLN A 77 -32.99 -21.37 0.75
CA GLN A 77 -31.63 -21.40 0.17
C GLN A 77 -31.14 -20.01 -0.27
N SER A 78 -32.06 -19.12 -0.65
CA SER A 78 -31.77 -17.71 -0.88
C SER A 78 -32.38 -16.86 0.22
N LEU A 79 -31.78 -15.68 0.43
CA LEU A 79 -32.34 -14.65 1.30
C LEU A 79 -32.92 -13.55 0.43
N THR A 80 -34.19 -13.22 0.62
CA THR A 80 -34.73 -11.94 0.16
C THR A 80 -34.86 -11.02 1.36
N PHE A 81 -34.19 -9.88 1.31
CA PHE A 81 -34.10 -8.92 2.41
C PHE A 81 -34.54 -7.53 1.94
N SER A 82 -35.24 -6.80 2.80
CA SER A 82 -35.56 -5.39 2.62
C SER A 82 -35.73 -4.75 4.00
N SER A 83 -35.34 -3.49 4.14
CA SER A 83 -35.55 -2.72 5.37
C SER A 83 -35.94 -1.29 5.04
N ASP A 84 -36.83 -0.72 5.84
CA ASP A 84 -37.12 0.72 5.88
C ASP A 84 -36.22 1.46 6.86
N GLU A 85 -35.27 0.78 7.51
CA GLU A 85 -34.29 1.39 8.40
C GLU A 85 -32.92 1.37 7.73
N ILE A 86 -32.28 2.54 7.67
CA ILE A 86 -30.91 2.71 7.16
C ILE A 86 -29.93 2.15 8.18
N GLY A 87 -28.95 1.41 7.71
CA GLY A 87 -27.87 0.88 8.54
C GLY A 87 -27.28 -0.42 8.00
N ASP A 88 -26.32 -0.93 8.77
CA ASP A 88 -25.61 -2.16 8.46
C ASP A 88 -26.31 -3.35 9.13
N TYR A 89 -26.65 -4.36 8.33
CA TYR A 89 -27.25 -5.60 8.78
C TYR A 89 -26.27 -6.75 8.56
N PHE A 90 -25.71 -7.26 9.64
CA PHE A 90 -24.86 -8.45 9.59
C PHE A 90 -25.75 -9.70 9.56
N VAL A 91 -25.76 -10.39 8.43
CA VAL A 91 -26.56 -11.59 8.22
C VAL A 91 -25.66 -12.81 8.22
N THR A 92 -25.91 -13.70 9.15
CA THR A 92 -25.28 -15.02 9.17
C THR A 92 -26.13 -16.01 8.38
N LEU A 93 -25.52 -16.75 7.46
CA LEU A 93 -26.05 -18.00 6.91
C LEU A 93 -25.39 -19.18 7.61
N ARG A 94 -26.21 -20.10 8.12
CA ARG A 94 -25.79 -21.43 8.58
C ARG A 94 -26.43 -22.51 7.72
N VAL A 95 -25.62 -23.46 7.27
CA VAL A 95 -26.06 -24.64 6.51
C VAL A 95 -25.66 -25.89 7.28
N ASP A 96 -26.65 -26.66 7.71
CA ASP A 96 -26.45 -27.92 8.44
C ASP A 96 -26.79 -29.12 7.54
N THR A 97 -25.91 -30.11 7.51
CA THR A 97 -26.11 -31.41 6.84
C THR A 97 -25.90 -32.55 7.85
N GLU A 98 -26.14 -33.79 7.43
CA GLU A 98 -25.81 -34.96 8.26
C GLU A 98 -24.29 -35.12 8.50
N VAL A 99 -23.46 -34.57 7.61
CA VAL A 99 -21.99 -34.71 7.65
C VAL A 99 -21.34 -33.60 8.49
N GLY A 100 -21.99 -32.43 8.57
CA GLY A 100 -21.51 -31.29 9.35
C GLY A 100 -22.20 -29.99 8.97
N SER A 101 -21.67 -28.87 9.47
CA SER A 101 -22.25 -27.54 9.28
C SER A 101 -21.21 -26.51 8.85
N VAL A 102 -21.62 -25.56 8.01
CA VAL A 102 -20.86 -24.36 7.65
C VAL A 102 -21.63 -23.12 8.06
N LYS A 103 -20.91 -22.06 8.41
CA LYS A 103 -21.47 -20.78 8.84
C LYS A 103 -20.64 -19.65 8.24
N ASP A 104 -21.29 -18.72 7.56
CA ASP A 104 -20.67 -17.52 7.01
C ASP A 104 -21.53 -16.29 7.32
N GLU A 105 -20.91 -15.11 7.35
CA GLU A 105 -21.55 -13.84 7.63
C GLU A 105 -21.28 -12.85 6.49
N ILE A 106 -22.34 -12.18 6.05
CA ILE A 106 -22.33 -11.11 5.06
C ILE A 106 -22.87 -9.82 5.69
N LYS A 107 -22.60 -8.69 5.06
CA LYS A 107 -23.19 -7.40 5.43
C LYS A 107 -24.12 -6.90 4.34
N ILE A 108 -25.33 -6.55 4.74
CA ILE A 108 -26.26 -5.79 3.91
C ILE A 108 -26.27 -4.34 4.40
N GLU A 109 -25.78 -3.43 3.58
CA GLU A 109 -25.82 -1.98 3.82
C GLU A 109 -27.13 -1.43 3.24
N VAL A 110 -28.04 -0.98 4.11
CA VAL A 110 -29.26 -0.30 3.70
C VAL A 110 -29.03 1.20 3.73
N VAL A 111 -29.08 1.84 2.58
CA VAL A 111 -28.77 3.27 2.44
C VAL A 111 -29.96 4.04 1.86
N ASP A 112 -29.99 5.36 2.07
CA ASP A 112 -31.05 6.24 1.52
C ASP A 112 -30.95 6.35 0.00
N LEU A 113 -29.73 6.53 -0.51
CA LEU A 113 -29.43 6.80 -1.92
C LEU A 113 -28.21 6.01 -2.37
N LEU A 114 -28.26 5.47 -3.59
CA LEU A 114 -27.14 4.83 -4.29
C LEU A 114 -26.80 5.55 -5.60
N PRO A 115 -26.29 6.80 -5.56
CA PRO A 115 -25.83 7.46 -6.78
C PRO A 115 -24.66 6.68 -7.41
N PRO A 116 -24.38 6.88 -8.71
CA PRO A 116 -23.26 6.21 -9.35
C PRO A 116 -21.91 6.60 -8.74
N THR A 117 -20.97 5.66 -8.61
CA THR A 117 -19.59 5.94 -8.17
C THR A 117 -18.64 5.74 -9.34
N ILE A 118 -17.85 6.75 -9.70
CA ILE A 118 -16.93 6.72 -10.86
C ILE A 118 -15.49 6.58 -10.37
N SER A 119 -14.74 5.62 -10.89
CA SER A 119 -13.30 5.44 -10.64
C SER A 119 -12.52 5.28 -11.95
N PHE A 120 -11.31 5.84 -12.02
CA PHE A 120 -10.45 5.75 -13.20
C PHE A 120 -9.05 5.21 -12.87
N LEU A 121 -8.48 4.44 -13.81
CA LEU A 121 -7.08 4.04 -13.78
C LEU A 121 -6.25 5.04 -14.60
N LEU A 122 -5.84 6.15 -13.97
CA LEU A 122 -5.09 7.23 -14.60
C LEU A 122 -3.60 7.23 -14.22
N PRO A 123 -2.68 7.51 -15.15
CA PRO A 123 -1.27 7.68 -14.84
C PRO A 123 -1.00 8.80 -13.78
N PRO A 124 0.00 8.66 -12.88
CA PRO A 124 0.28 9.60 -11.76
C PRO A 124 0.48 11.07 -12.14
N GLN A 125 1.09 11.30 -13.28
CA GLN A 125 1.35 12.61 -13.90
C GLN A 125 0.16 13.17 -14.69
N GLY A 126 -0.99 12.49 -14.63
CA GLY A 126 -2.16 12.79 -15.45
C GLY A 126 -2.10 12.14 -16.84
N LEU A 127 -3.25 12.07 -17.49
CA LEU A 127 -3.38 11.44 -18.80
C LEU A 127 -2.82 12.34 -19.90
N LYS A 128 -1.86 11.81 -20.67
CA LYS A 128 -1.26 12.48 -21.83
C LYS A 128 -1.44 11.61 -23.05
N VAL A 129 -1.84 12.21 -24.17
CA VAL A 129 -2.07 11.50 -25.42
C VAL A 129 -1.47 12.25 -26.59
N LYS A 130 -1.06 11.52 -27.61
CA LYS A 130 -0.60 12.13 -28.87
C LYS A 130 -1.81 12.59 -29.68
N LYS A 131 -1.70 13.75 -30.33
CA LYS A 131 -2.75 14.27 -31.20
C LYS A 131 -3.14 13.27 -32.29
N GLY A 132 -4.41 13.28 -32.69
CA GLY A 132 -4.92 12.42 -33.77
C GLY A 132 -4.89 10.92 -33.44
N THR A 133 -4.67 10.55 -32.18
CA THR A 133 -4.61 9.16 -31.73
C THR A 133 -5.83 8.86 -30.88
N ASP A 134 -6.47 7.72 -31.14
CA ASP A 134 -7.59 7.24 -30.33
C ASP A 134 -7.09 6.83 -28.94
N TYR A 135 -7.74 7.34 -27.90
CA TYR A 135 -7.57 6.89 -26.53
C TYR A 135 -8.94 6.54 -25.94
N THR A 136 -9.12 5.29 -25.52
CA THR A 136 -10.37 4.83 -24.93
C THR A 136 -10.40 5.15 -23.43
N LEU A 137 -11.31 6.04 -23.03
CA LEU A 137 -11.67 6.27 -21.64
C LEU A 137 -12.69 5.22 -21.21
N ALA A 138 -12.33 4.45 -20.18
CA ALA A 138 -13.15 3.38 -19.62
C ALA A 138 -13.08 3.44 -18.08
N PRO A 139 -13.97 4.21 -17.42
CA PRO A 139 -14.07 4.20 -15.97
C PRO A 139 -14.76 2.93 -15.46
N GLU A 140 -14.46 2.56 -14.23
CA GLU A 140 -15.30 1.67 -13.45
C GLU A 140 -16.45 2.49 -12.85
N ILE A 141 -17.69 2.06 -13.07
CA ILE A 141 -18.88 2.72 -12.54
C ILE A 141 -19.68 1.74 -11.71
N GLN A 142 -19.88 2.07 -10.43
CA GLN A 142 -20.76 1.30 -9.55
C GLN A 142 -22.16 1.92 -9.50
N ASN A 143 -23.15 1.11 -9.13
CA ASN A 143 -24.57 1.49 -9.06
C ASN A 143 -25.17 1.89 -10.43
N ASP A 144 -24.74 1.21 -11.49
CA ASP A 144 -25.17 1.43 -12.87
C ASP A 144 -26.19 0.40 -13.38
N GLU A 145 -26.71 -0.45 -12.48
CA GLU A 145 -27.71 -1.49 -12.74
C GLU A 145 -29.16 -0.94 -12.79
N ASP A 146 -29.39 0.34 -12.50
CA ASP A 146 -30.72 0.96 -12.52
C ASP A 146 -31.21 1.17 -13.96
N ASP A 147 -32.50 0.89 -14.23
CA ASP A 147 -33.12 1.04 -15.56
C ASP A 147 -33.00 2.48 -16.12
N ASN A 148 -32.95 3.49 -15.24
CA ASN A 148 -32.81 4.91 -15.60
C ASN A 148 -31.35 5.40 -15.52
N PHE A 149 -30.38 4.49 -15.51
CA PHE A 149 -28.97 4.85 -15.52
C PHE A 149 -28.58 5.54 -16.84
N GLU A 150 -27.96 6.71 -16.73
CA GLU A 150 -27.53 7.53 -17.86
C GLU A 150 -26.08 7.98 -17.69
N ILE A 151 -25.35 8.03 -18.81
CA ILE A 151 -24.00 8.59 -18.90
C ILE A 151 -23.96 9.70 -19.94
N GLU A 152 -23.25 10.79 -19.63
CA GLU A 152 -22.88 11.81 -20.60
C GLU A 152 -21.39 12.16 -20.49
N TRP A 153 -20.69 12.07 -21.61
CA TRP A 153 -19.35 12.61 -21.79
C TRP A 153 -19.44 14.01 -22.36
N ILE A 154 -18.76 14.98 -21.75
CA ILE A 154 -18.85 16.40 -22.09
C ILE A 154 -17.46 16.99 -22.32
N ILE A 155 -17.30 17.69 -23.45
CA ILE A 155 -16.13 18.50 -23.77
C ILE A 155 -16.65 19.88 -24.24
N ASP A 156 -16.09 20.97 -23.73
CA ASP A 156 -16.51 22.35 -24.06
C ASP A 156 -18.03 22.59 -23.94
N ASN A 157 -18.65 22.04 -22.89
CA ASN A 157 -20.10 22.08 -22.64
C ASN A 157 -20.96 21.39 -23.72
N LYS A 158 -20.38 20.51 -24.54
CA LYS A 158 -21.11 19.71 -25.53
C LYS A 158 -21.04 18.23 -25.18
N VAL A 159 -22.17 17.54 -25.27
CA VAL A 159 -22.20 16.09 -25.09
C VAL A 159 -21.58 15.42 -26.30
N VAL A 160 -20.51 14.66 -26.08
CA VAL A 160 -19.71 13.96 -27.11
C VAL A 160 -19.93 12.45 -27.10
N GLY A 161 -20.53 11.89 -26.05
CA GLY A 161 -20.82 10.46 -25.94
C GLY A 161 -21.82 10.14 -24.83
N ARG A 162 -22.45 8.96 -24.89
CA ARG A 162 -23.39 8.44 -23.89
C ARG A 162 -23.17 6.96 -23.52
N GLU A 163 -22.12 6.36 -24.07
CA GLU A 163 -21.74 4.98 -23.78
C GLU A 163 -20.89 4.93 -22.50
N LYS A 164 -20.75 3.74 -21.89
CA LYS A 164 -19.86 3.54 -20.72
C LYS A 164 -18.40 3.88 -21.03
N THR A 165 -17.99 3.74 -22.29
CA THR A 165 -16.67 4.12 -22.78
C THR A 165 -16.75 5.28 -23.77
N TYR A 166 -15.71 6.11 -23.82
CA TYR A 166 -15.58 7.17 -24.81
C TYR A 166 -14.21 7.15 -25.48
N VAL A 167 -14.18 7.23 -26.81
CA VAL A 167 -12.93 7.35 -27.57
C VAL A 167 -12.60 8.82 -27.72
N PHE A 168 -11.59 9.27 -26.99
CA PHE A 168 -11.03 10.61 -27.09
C PHE A 168 -10.03 10.66 -28.26
N ASN A 169 -10.22 11.60 -29.18
CA ASN A 169 -9.29 11.87 -30.28
C ASN A 169 -9.37 13.36 -30.65
N GLU A 170 -8.31 14.09 -30.33
CA GLU A 170 -8.19 15.52 -30.60
C GLU A 170 -6.95 15.81 -31.43
N ASP A 171 -7.10 16.64 -32.47
CA ASP A 171 -6.02 17.00 -33.39
C ASP A 171 -5.22 18.24 -32.94
N LYS A 172 -5.76 19.03 -32.00
CA LYS A 172 -5.12 20.25 -31.53
C LYS A 172 -4.39 19.97 -30.23
N ILE A 173 -3.16 20.47 -30.14
CA ILE A 173 -2.38 20.47 -28.90
C ILE A 173 -3.07 21.37 -27.88
N GLY A 174 -3.14 20.90 -26.63
CA GLY A 174 -3.74 21.65 -25.54
C GLY A 174 -4.07 20.75 -24.36
N GLU A 175 -4.53 21.39 -23.28
CA GLU A 175 -5.21 20.70 -22.19
C GLU A 175 -6.72 20.69 -22.49
N TYR A 176 -7.33 19.53 -22.35
CA TYR A 176 -8.77 19.31 -22.49
C TYR A 176 -9.32 18.83 -21.17
N THR A 177 -10.48 19.33 -20.78
CA THR A 177 -11.27 18.77 -19.69
C THR A 177 -12.39 17.94 -20.30
N VAL A 178 -12.37 16.64 -20.03
CA VAL A 178 -13.44 15.71 -20.35
C VAL A 178 -14.22 15.45 -19.06
N THR A 179 -15.45 15.94 -18.99
CA THR A 179 -16.34 15.67 -17.86
C THR A 179 -17.18 14.44 -18.16
N ILE A 180 -17.15 13.43 -17.29
CA ILE A 180 -18.14 12.35 -17.29
C ILE A 180 -19.19 12.64 -16.22
N ASN A 181 -20.45 12.59 -16.64
CA ASN A 181 -21.61 12.63 -15.77
C ASN A 181 -22.26 11.25 -15.79
N ALA A 182 -22.47 10.65 -14.63
CA ALA A 182 -23.27 9.44 -14.47
C ALA A 182 -24.45 9.75 -13.53
N SER A 183 -25.65 9.30 -13.87
CA SER A 183 -26.83 9.47 -13.03
C SER A 183 -27.73 8.23 -13.04
N ASN A 184 -28.46 8.04 -11.95
CA ASN A 184 -29.55 7.09 -11.83
C ASN A 184 -30.70 7.73 -11.02
N ASP A 185 -31.69 6.95 -10.62
CA ASP A 185 -32.82 7.39 -9.80
C ASP A 185 -32.42 8.05 -8.46
N ASP A 186 -31.21 7.79 -7.98
CA ASP A 186 -30.73 8.18 -6.66
C ASP A 186 -29.78 9.37 -6.66
N GLY A 187 -29.33 9.80 -7.83
CA GLY A 187 -28.55 11.02 -7.94
C GLY A 187 -27.63 11.06 -9.15
N LYS A 188 -26.69 12.00 -9.10
CA LYS A 188 -25.75 12.29 -10.17
C LYS A 188 -24.35 12.47 -9.60
N THR A 189 -23.38 11.86 -10.27
CA THR A 189 -21.95 12.00 -10.00
C THR A 189 -21.26 12.56 -11.23
N SER A 190 -20.29 13.45 -11.01
CA SER A 190 -19.50 14.08 -12.06
C SER A 190 -18.03 13.90 -11.75
N TYR A 191 -17.23 13.58 -12.78
CA TYR A 191 -15.77 13.51 -12.69
C TYR A 191 -15.15 14.28 -13.85
N ASP A 192 -14.21 15.18 -13.54
CA ASP A 192 -13.48 15.98 -14.52
C ASP A 192 -12.10 15.38 -14.78
N LEU A 193 -11.93 14.79 -15.95
CA LEU A 193 -10.65 14.26 -16.41
C LEU A 193 -9.89 15.30 -17.23
N LYS A 194 -8.67 15.64 -16.81
CA LYS A 194 -7.77 16.48 -17.59
C LYS A 194 -6.88 15.63 -18.49
N ILE A 195 -6.90 15.91 -19.78
CA ILE A 195 -6.12 15.22 -20.81
C ILE A 195 -5.21 16.23 -21.51
N GLN A 196 -3.91 15.96 -21.52
CA GLN A 196 -2.95 16.78 -22.27
C GLN A 196 -2.68 16.17 -23.65
N VAL A 197 -3.04 16.87 -24.71
CA VAL A 197 -2.79 16.48 -26.10
C VAL A 197 -1.44 17.03 -26.55
N LEU A 198 -0.55 16.16 -27.00
CA LEU A 198 0.84 16.46 -27.35
C LEU A 198 1.10 16.27 -28.85
N GLU A 199 2.16 16.93 -29.35
CA GLU A 199 2.64 16.75 -30.73
C GLU A 199 3.17 15.33 -30.98
N SER A 200 3.84 14.75 -29.98
CA SER A 200 4.51 13.46 -30.03
C SER A 200 4.04 12.54 -28.90
N ASP A 201 4.47 11.29 -28.95
CA ASP A 201 4.17 10.30 -27.93
C ASP A 201 4.61 10.78 -26.52
N PRO A 202 3.80 10.50 -25.47
CA PRO A 202 3.91 11.11 -24.15
C PRO A 202 4.97 10.46 -23.24
N PHE A 203 6.04 9.90 -23.80
CA PHE A 203 7.08 9.18 -23.06
C PHE A 203 7.60 9.98 -21.85
N VAL A 204 7.56 9.37 -20.66
CA VAL A 204 8.09 9.98 -19.43
C VAL A 204 9.24 9.15 -18.90
N VAL A 205 10.36 9.81 -18.64
CA VAL A 205 11.51 9.22 -17.94
C VAL A 205 11.79 10.10 -16.74
N SER A 206 11.74 9.54 -15.54
CA SER A 206 11.99 10.27 -14.30
C SER A 206 12.81 9.42 -13.35
N PHE A 207 13.50 10.06 -12.42
CA PHE A 207 13.98 9.38 -11.22
C PHE A 207 12.95 9.63 -10.12
N LEU A 208 12.66 8.62 -9.30
CA LEU A 208 11.87 8.81 -8.09
C LEU A 208 12.67 9.65 -7.09
N LYS A 209 11.98 10.46 -6.29
CA LYS A 209 12.59 11.20 -5.19
C LYS A 209 13.02 10.21 -4.08
N PRO A 210 14.04 10.54 -3.26
CA PRO A 210 14.42 9.71 -2.11
C PRO A 210 13.28 9.52 -1.09
N TYR A 211 12.40 10.51 -0.99
CA TYR A 211 11.19 10.50 -0.17
C TYR A 211 10.19 11.57 -0.70
N TYR A 212 8.93 11.53 -0.28
CA TYR A 212 7.82 12.31 -0.82
C TYR A 212 8.06 13.82 -0.78
N LEU A 213 8.52 14.35 0.37
CA LEU A 213 8.73 15.79 0.57
C LEU A 213 10.10 16.29 0.09
N ALA A 214 10.92 15.46 -0.56
CA ALA A 214 12.21 15.92 -1.07
C ALA A 214 11.99 17.09 -2.06
N GLU A 215 12.65 18.22 -1.83
CA GLU A 215 12.54 19.39 -2.72
C GLU A 215 13.16 19.10 -4.09
N GLU A 216 14.32 18.44 -4.09
CA GLU A 216 15.07 18.08 -5.28
C GLU A 216 15.30 16.58 -5.36
N ASN A 217 15.62 16.11 -6.56
CA ASN A 217 16.07 14.75 -6.77
C ASN A 217 17.60 14.70 -6.86
N VAL A 218 18.25 14.89 -5.72
CA VAL A 218 19.71 14.83 -5.57
C VAL A 218 20.08 13.53 -4.88
N ARG A 219 21.28 13.03 -5.16
CA ARG A 219 21.87 11.83 -4.58
C ARG A 219 23.15 12.20 -3.87
N TYR A 220 23.41 11.67 -2.69
CA TYR A 220 24.58 12.05 -1.89
C TYR A 220 25.35 10.82 -1.46
N VAL A 221 26.64 10.79 -1.79
CA VAL A 221 27.53 9.66 -1.50
C VAL A 221 28.91 10.15 -1.08
N TYR A 222 29.66 9.32 -0.34
CA TYR A 222 31.09 9.55 -0.12
C TYR A 222 31.90 9.08 -1.34
N PRO A 223 33.17 9.51 -1.49
CA PRO A 223 34.07 8.94 -2.48
C PRO A 223 34.11 7.41 -2.38
N ASP A 224 34.15 6.76 -3.54
CA ASP A 224 34.21 5.31 -3.72
C ASP A 224 32.96 4.54 -3.27
N GLN A 225 31.89 5.24 -2.87
CA GLN A 225 30.55 4.64 -2.70
C GLN A 225 29.74 4.79 -3.97
N SER A 226 28.96 3.77 -4.32
CA SER A 226 28.15 3.79 -5.53
C SER A 226 26.75 4.32 -5.25
N VAL A 227 26.18 5.05 -6.21
CA VAL A 227 24.74 5.29 -6.28
C VAL A 227 24.15 4.47 -7.41
N PHE A 228 23.06 3.77 -7.14
CA PHE A 228 22.35 2.95 -8.13
C PHE A 228 21.16 3.73 -8.66
N LEU A 229 21.20 4.06 -9.95
CA LEU A 229 20.24 4.90 -10.62
C LEU A 229 19.39 4.05 -11.56
N ARG A 230 18.09 4.03 -11.32
CA ARG A 230 17.09 3.36 -12.14
C ARG A 230 15.93 4.32 -12.44
N PRO A 231 15.71 4.73 -13.70
CA PRO A 231 14.59 5.60 -14.03
C PRO A 231 13.27 4.83 -13.97
N HIS A 232 12.21 5.51 -13.54
CA HIS A 232 10.82 5.14 -13.79
C HIS A 232 10.45 5.54 -15.23
N LEU A 233 9.67 4.69 -15.89
CA LEU A 233 9.32 4.81 -17.30
C LEU A 233 7.80 4.75 -17.45
N GLU A 234 7.26 5.64 -18.27
CA GLU A 234 5.83 5.64 -18.60
C GLU A 234 5.62 5.77 -20.10
N TYR A 235 4.63 5.04 -20.60
CA TYR A 235 4.28 4.93 -22.03
C TYR A 235 5.33 4.25 -22.90
N PHE A 236 6.32 3.54 -22.34
CA PHE A 236 7.30 2.75 -23.09
C PHE A 236 6.83 1.31 -23.27
N THR A 237 7.15 0.69 -24.41
CA THR A 237 6.88 -0.73 -24.69
C THR A 237 8.18 -1.50 -24.92
N ASN A 238 9.12 -0.92 -25.66
CA ASN A 238 10.42 -1.49 -25.98
C ASN A 238 11.56 -0.48 -25.75
N PRO A 239 11.84 -0.09 -24.48
CA PRO A 239 12.83 0.91 -24.14
C PRO A 239 14.26 0.37 -24.27
N THR A 240 15.17 1.22 -24.75
CA THR A 240 16.62 0.99 -24.73
C THR A 240 17.33 2.16 -24.05
N PHE A 241 18.43 1.88 -23.35
CA PHE A 241 19.08 2.84 -22.44
C PHE A 241 20.47 3.23 -22.90
N LYS A 242 20.82 4.50 -22.69
CA LYS A 242 22.19 5.02 -22.77
C LYS A 242 22.46 5.93 -21.60
N TRP A 243 23.64 5.80 -21.01
CA TRP A 243 24.04 6.60 -19.86
C TRP A 243 25.21 7.53 -20.18
N SER A 244 25.20 8.70 -19.55
CA SER A 244 26.33 9.64 -19.61
C SER A 244 26.58 10.28 -18.25
N VAL A 245 27.83 10.62 -17.98
CA VAL A 245 28.25 11.37 -16.78
C VAL A 245 28.91 12.66 -17.24
N ASN A 246 28.41 13.80 -16.78
CA ASN A 246 28.86 15.13 -17.18
C ASN A 246 28.89 15.31 -18.71
N GLY A 247 27.88 14.76 -19.40
CA GLY A 247 27.74 14.82 -20.86
C GLY A 247 28.64 13.84 -21.63
N LYS A 248 29.47 13.04 -20.95
CA LYS A 248 30.29 12.00 -21.59
C LYS A 248 29.58 10.65 -21.51
N GLU A 249 29.24 10.08 -22.66
CA GLU A 249 28.63 8.74 -22.78
C GLU A 249 29.51 7.67 -22.12
N ILE A 250 28.88 6.77 -21.39
CA ILE A 250 29.50 5.61 -20.77
C ILE A 250 29.30 4.44 -21.72
N ALA A 251 30.41 3.94 -22.28
CA ALA A 251 30.38 2.81 -23.18
C ALA A 251 29.75 1.58 -22.51
N ASP A 252 28.93 0.85 -23.26
CA ASP A 252 28.28 -0.41 -22.87
C ASP A 252 27.32 -0.33 -21.66
N ALA A 253 27.04 0.88 -21.14
CA ALA A 253 25.99 1.09 -20.15
C ALA A 253 24.61 1.14 -20.83
N SER A 254 24.02 -0.04 -21.08
CA SER A 254 22.73 -0.21 -21.74
C SER A 254 21.62 -0.82 -20.87
N SER A 255 21.92 -1.10 -19.61
CA SER A 255 20.93 -1.56 -18.62
C SER A 255 20.03 -0.40 -18.18
N GLN A 256 18.80 -0.71 -17.77
CA GLN A 256 17.91 0.25 -17.13
C GLN A 256 18.48 0.76 -15.80
N THR A 257 19.29 -0.03 -15.10
CA THR A 257 19.97 0.39 -13.87
C THR A 257 21.44 0.67 -14.15
N TYR A 258 21.96 1.80 -13.67
CA TYR A 258 23.37 2.18 -13.75
C TYR A 258 23.92 2.51 -12.36
N ALA A 259 25.01 1.84 -11.99
CA ALA A 259 25.77 2.14 -10.79
C ALA A 259 26.87 3.15 -11.09
N PHE A 260 26.81 4.32 -10.46
CA PHE A 260 27.82 5.37 -10.60
C PHE A 260 28.65 5.49 -9.32
N THR A 261 29.98 5.40 -9.45
CA THR A 261 30.93 5.49 -8.32
C THR A 261 31.86 6.71 -8.51
N PRO A 262 31.60 7.85 -7.86
CA PRO A 262 32.52 8.98 -7.88
C PRO A 262 33.75 8.72 -7.01
N THR A 263 34.95 9.00 -7.52
CA THR A 263 36.22 8.82 -6.79
C THR A 263 36.72 10.09 -6.10
N SER A 264 36.04 11.22 -6.32
CA SER A 264 36.44 12.52 -5.75
C SER A 264 35.23 13.40 -5.45
N PRO A 265 35.28 14.22 -4.38
CA PRO A 265 34.21 15.15 -4.06
C PRO A 265 33.88 16.09 -5.22
N GLY A 266 32.59 16.40 -5.38
CA GLY A 266 32.11 17.25 -6.46
C GLY A 266 30.67 16.92 -6.88
N ASN A 267 30.16 17.72 -7.82
CA ASN A 267 28.85 17.52 -8.42
C ASN A 267 29.01 16.80 -9.76
N TYR A 268 28.22 15.74 -9.95
CA TYR A 268 28.17 14.95 -11.17
C TYR A 268 26.75 14.95 -11.70
N MET A 269 26.59 15.23 -12.99
CA MET A 269 25.29 15.13 -13.68
C MET A 269 25.24 13.78 -14.38
N VAL A 270 24.40 12.87 -13.88
CA VAL A 270 24.20 11.55 -14.48
C VAL A 270 22.90 11.57 -15.27
N THR A 271 23.01 11.35 -16.58
CA THR A 271 21.89 11.42 -17.52
C THR A 271 21.65 10.04 -18.11
N VAL A 272 20.37 9.63 -18.13
CA VAL A 272 19.90 8.49 -18.91
C VAL A 272 19.08 9.01 -20.09
N THR A 273 19.40 8.50 -21.27
CA THR A 273 18.60 8.65 -22.49
C THR A 273 17.90 7.33 -22.75
N VAL A 274 16.57 7.36 -22.76
CA VAL A 274 15.73 6.20 -23.07
C VAL A 274 15.18 6.38 -24.47
N THR A 275 15.31 5.35 -25.29
CA THR A 275 14.81 5.34 -26.67
C THR A 275 13.78 4.23 -26.82
N GLU A 276 12.56 4.60 -27.17
CA GLU A 276 11.52 3.66 -27.59
C GLU A 276 11.79 3.25 -29.05
N LYS A 277 11.92 1.95 -29.28
CA LYS A 277 12.12 1.39 -30.62
C LYS A 277 10.77 1.10 -31.27
N SER A 278 10.51 1.70 -32.43
CA SER A 278 9.31 1.43 -33.22
C SER A 278 9.65 1.11 -34.68
N GLU A 279 8.68 0.53 -35.40
CA GLU A 279 8.84 0.23 -36.84
C GLU A 279 8.97 1.48 -37.72
N HIS A 280 8.46 2.63 -37.26
CA HIS A 280 8.32 3.84 -38.08
C HIS A 280 9.35 4.92 -37.73
N SER A 281 9.64 5.12 -36.45
CA SER A 281 10.68 6.05 -35.99
C SER A 281 10.99 5.84 -34.51
N ASP A 282 12.28 5.85 -34.17
CA ASP A 282 12.70 5.88 -32.77
C ASP A 282 12.39 7.24 -32.15
N ALA A 283 11.98 7.23 -30.87
CA ALA A 283 11.79 8.44 -30.08
C ALA A 283 12.63 8.35 -28.81
N SER A 284 13.35 9.42 -28.48
CA SER A 284 14.25 9.45 -27.32
C SER A 284 13.87 10.56 -26.35
N VAL A 285 13.82 10.22 -25.06
CA VAL A 285 13.63 11.17 -23.95
C VAL A 285 14.78 10.97 -22.97
N SER A 286 15.24 12.06 -22.35
CA SER A 286 16.33 11.99 -21.37
C SER A 286 15.93 12.64 -20.06
N THR A 287 16.46 12.12 -18.96
CA THR A 287 16.38 12.74 -17.63
C THR A 287 17.74 12.71 -16.95
N THR A 288 17.95 13.65 -16.03
CA THR A 288 19.24 13.85 -15.37
C THR A 288 19.03 13.96 -13.87
N VAL A 289 19.90 13.28 -13.11
CA VAL A 289 19.99 13.38 -11.66
C VAL A 289 21.35 13.97 -11.28
N LYS A 290 21.36 14.81 -10.26
CA LYS A 290 22.59 15.35 -9.68
C LYS A 290 23.07 14.39 -8.59
N VAL A 291 24.30 13.92 -8.71
CA VAL A 291 25.00 13.16 -7.67
C VAL A 291 26.05 14.07 -7.04
N VAL A 292 25.96 14.28 -5.74
CA VAL A 292 26.89 15.06 -4.94
C VAL A 292 27.79 14.08 -4.19
N CYS A 293 29.05 14.00 -4.63
CA CYS A 293 30.07 13.33 -3.84
C CYS A 293 30.54 14.30 -2.74
N VAL A 294 30.21 14.01 -1.49
CA VAL A 294 30.50 14.91 -0.36
C VAL A 294 31.97 14.86 0.04
N THR A 295 32.43 15.92 0.70
CA THR A 295 33.77 15.97 1.34
C THR A 295 33.71 15.42 2.75
N GLY A 296 34.84 14.92 3.26
CA GLY A 296 34.95 14.42 4.63
C GLY A 296 34.68 12.93 4.71
N SER A 297 34.26 12.47 5.89
CA SER A 297 34.01 11.07 6.19
C SER A 297 32.71 10.90 7.00
N PRO A 298 32.12 9.69 7.05
CA PRO A 298 30.96 9.42 7.90
C PRO A 298 31.17 9.87 9.37
N ALA A 299 32.39 9.74 9.90
CA ALA A 299 32.70 10.13 11.27
C ALA A 299 32.46 11.63 11.55
N ASP A 300 32.56 12.49 10.54
CA ASP A 300 32.34 13.94 10.66
C ASP A 300 30.85 14.31 10.80
N ARG A 301 29.95 13.37 10.46
CA ARG A 301 28.49 13.54 10.46
C ARG A 301 27.77 12.72 11.53
N PHE A 302 28.50 11.87 12.25
CA PHE A 302 27.94 11.08 13.34
C PHE A 302 27.42 11.96 14.48
N ARG A 303 26.13 11.77 14.84
CA ARG A 303 25.50 12.45 15.98
C ARG A 303 25.58 11.56 17.23
N PRO A 304 26.44 11.89 18.22
CA PRO A 304 26.63 11.02 19.37
C PRO A 304 25.40 10.97 20.28
N LEU A 305 25.16 9.80 20.86
CA LEU A 305 24.16 9.61 21.90
C LEU A 305 24.50 10.47 23.14
N THR A 306 23.48 11.11 23.71
CA THR A 306 23.60 11.95 24.91
C THR A 306 22.64 11.48 26.00
N ALA A 307 22.76 12.03 27.22
CA ALA A 307 21.85 11.70 28.31
C ALA A 307 20.37 12.07 28.03
N SER A 308 20.13 13.03 27.13
CA SER A 308 18.78 13.44 26.71
C SER A 308 18.23 12.65 25.52
N SER A 309 19.04 11.80 24.88
CA SER A 309 18.62 11.05 23.70
C SER A 309 17.48 10.08 24.02
N ALA A 310 16.47 10.06 23.14
CA ALA A 310 15.34 9.15 23.23
C ALA A 310 15.74 7.74 22.77
N LYS A 311 15.16 6.71 23.40
CA LYS A 311 15.31 5.32 22.94
C LYS A 311 14.56 5.05 21.64
N LYS A 312 13.36 5.64 21.50
CA LYS A 312 12.49 5.48 20.34
C LYS A 312 12.80 6.57 19.31
N SER A 313 12.46 6.32 18.05
CA SER A 313 12.42 7.34 17.01
C SER A 313 11.67 8.58 17.51
N ASN A 314 12.20 9.77 17.24
CA ASN A 314 11.67 11.02 17.77
C ASN A 314 10.87 11.83 16.75
N LYS A 315 10.88 11.43 15.47
CA LYS A 315 10.17 12.14 14.41
C LYS A 315 9.72 11.21 13.26
N VAL A 316 8.50 11.43 12.78
CA VAL A 316 8.02 10.87 11.50
C VAL A 316 8.23 11.90 10.39
N TYR A 317 8.94 11.51 9.33
CA TYR A 317 9.23 12.37 8.17
C TYR A 317 8.30 12.11 7.00
N GLU A 318 7.80 10.89 6.87
CA GLU A 318 6.86 10.50 5.85
C GLU A 318 5.96 9.37 6.37
N PHE A 319 4.67 9.48 6.07
CA PHE A 319 3.71 8.40 6.23
C PHE A 319 2.87 8.31 4.97
N SER A 320 3.23 7.32 4.14
CA SER A 320 2.65 7.07 2.82
C SER A 320 2.11 5.63 2.79
N PRO A 321 1.05 5.32 3.55
CA PRO A 321 0.43 4.00 3.49
C PRO A 321 -0.18 3.77 2.11
N ALA A 322 -0.17 2.52 1.66
CA ALA A 322 -0.95 2.11 0.50
C ALA A 322 -2.44 2.03 0.86
N PRO A 323 -3.37 1.85 -0.09
CA PRO A 323 -4.77 1.64 0.25
C PRO A 323 -4.94 0.46 1.22
N GLY A 324 -5.83 0.58 2.19
CA GLY A 324 -6.07 -0.45 3.19
C GLY A 324 -7.25 -0.18 4.14
N GLN A 325 -7.71 -1.24 4.80
CA GLN A 325 -8.91 -1.27 5.64
C GLN A 325 -8.81 -0.40 6.90
N PHE A 326 -7.60 -0.08 7.36
CA PHE A 326 -7.37 0.82 8.49
C PHE A 326 -7.05 2.25 8.07
N ILE A 327 -6.90 2.53 6.78
CA ILE A 327 -6.57 3.87 6.29
C ILE A 327 -7.81 4.75 6.35
N ASN A 328 -7.66 5.98 6.88
CA ASN A 328 -8.73 6.95 7.18
C ASN A 328 -9.79 6.48 8.19
N THR A 329 -9.62 5.34 8.87
CA THR A 329 -10.61 4.91 9.86
C THR A 329 -10.64 5.84 11.07
N THR A 330 -11.82 6.36 11.42
CA THR A 330 -12.02 7.19 12.61
C THR A 330 -12.47 6.38 13.83
N MET A 331 -12.41 5.05 13.73
CA MET A 331 -12.79 4.14 14.80
C MET A 331 -11.74 4.13 15.92
N GLY A 332 -12.22 4.17 17.17
CA GLY A 332 -11.37 4.09 18.36
C GLY A 332 -10.56 5.36 18.64
N SER A 333 -9.88 5.39 19.79
CA SER A 333 -9.07 6.55 20.21
C SER A 333 -7.72 6.67 19.48
N ASN A 334 -7.30 5.61 18.78
CA ASN A 334 -6.07 5.51 18.01
C ASN A 334 -6.26 5.75 16.50
N GLY A 335 -7.52 5.87 16.04
CA GLY A 335 -7.86 6.14 14.65
C GLY A 335 -7.54 7.58 14.19
N TYR A 336 -7.76 7.81 12.91
CA TYR A 336 -7.70 9.13 12.28
C TYR A 336 -8.74 10.06 12.88
N THR A 337 -8.53 11.36 12.76
CA THR A 337 -9.55 12.36 13.15
C THR A 337 -10.50 12.70 12.00
N GLY A 338 -10.15 12.30 10.78
CA GLY A 338 -10.86 12.68 9.54
C GLY A 338 -10.37 14.01 8.96
N ASN A 339 -9.33 14.62 9.54
CA ASN A 339 -8.77 15.90 9.09
C ASN A 339 -7.40 15.75 8.42
N GLU A 340 -6.84 14.54 8.39
CA GLU A 340 -5.53 14.22 7.83
C GLU A 340 -5.55 14.31 6.29
N THR A 341 -5.62 15.53 5.77
CA THR A 341 -5.78 15.85 4.34
C THR A 341 -4.46 16.26 3.67
N THR A 342 -3.37 16.30 4.42
CA THR A 342 -2.03 16.63 3.93
C THR A 342 -1.00 15.64 4.50
N MET A 343 0.14 15.49 3.81
CA MET A 343 1.25 14.67 4.29
C MET A 343 1.74 15.09 5.69
N GLU A 344 1.76 16.39 5.99
CA GLU A 344 2.13 16.91 7.31
C GLU A 344 1.19 16.40 8.42
N LEU A 345 -0.12 16.44 8.18
CA LEU A 345 -1.12 15.96 9.13
C LEU A 345 -1.08 14.43 9.26
N ALA A 346 -0.82 13.72 8.17
CA ALA A 346 -0.62 12.27 8.18
C ALA A 346 0.61 11.87 9.00
N CYS A 347 1.74 12.56 8.85
CA CYS A 347 2.93 12.38 9.68
C CYS A 347 2.63 12.68 11.15
N ALA A 348 1.87 13.73 11.45
CA ALA A 348 1.49 14.07 12.82
C ALA A 348 0.59 12.99 13.46
N PHE A 349 -0.33 12.41 12.69
CA PHE A 349 -1.11 11.24 13.12
C PHE A 349 -0.20 10.05 13.46
N ALA A 350 0.74 9.72 12.57
CA ALA A 350 1.66 8.61 12.79
C ALA A 350 2.56 8.83 14.00
N GLU A 351 3.13 10.03 14.15
CA GLU A 351 3.98 10.40 15.29
C GLU A 351 3.21 10.34 16.63
N ARG A 352 1.96 10.79 16.64
CA ARG A 352 1.06 10.66 17.80
C ARG A 352 0.84 9.18 18.15
N ASN A 353 0.58 8.33 17.17
CA ASN A 353 0.34 6.90 17.44
C ASN A 353 1.59 6.23 18.00
N LEU A 354 2.75 6.38 17.35
CA LEU A 354 4.01 5.77 17.81
C LEU A 354 4.43 6.25 19.21
N SER A 355 4.23 7.55 19.52
CA SER A 355 4.54 8.11 20.84
C SER A 355 3.64 7.58 21.96
N ASN A 356 2.38 7.24 21.65
CA ASN A 356 1.45 6.58 22.57
C ASN A 356 1.60 5.06 22.60
N GLY A 357 2.48 4.48 21.78
CA GLY A 357 2.62 3.03 21.65
C GLY A 357 1.43 2.37 20.95
N TRP A 358 0.76 3.11 20.06
CA TRP A 358 -0.24 2.58 19.15
C TRP A 358 0.37 2.32 17.78
N TYR A 359 -0.26 1.44 17.02
CA TYR A 359 0.19 1.12 15.67
C TYR A 359 -0.15 2.24 14.67
N VAL A 360 0.61 2.22 13.58
CA VAL A 360 0.15 2.69 12.28
C VAL A 360 0.14 1.51 11.32
N SER A 361 -0.89 1.49 10.48
CA SER A 361 -1.09 0.51 9.42
C SER A 361 -0.48 1.03 8.12
N LEU A 362 0.35 0.23 7.46
CA LEU A 362 0.97 0.62 6.19
C LEU A 362 0.06 0.35 4.99
N GLY A 363 -1.06 -0.37 5.16
CA GLY A 363 -1.92 -0.80 4.07
C GLY A 363 -1.22 -1.84 3.19
N ALA A 364 -1.70 -2.00 1.96
CA ALA A 364 -1.16 -2.94 0.98
C ALA A 364 0.33 -2.71 0.61
N TRP A 365 0.83 -3.50 -0.35
CA TRP A 365 2.24 -3.50 -0.74
C TRP A 365 2.80 -2.11 -1.03
N GLY A 366 4.02 -1.86 -0.56
CA GLY A 366 4.75 -0.63 -0.86
C GLY A 366 4.37 0.56 0.02
N GLY A 367 3.26 0.47 0.78
CA GLY A 367 2.93 1.43 1.83
C GLY A 367 4.04 1.53 2.86
N SER A 368 4.36 2.75 3.32
CA SER A 368 5.60 2.98 4.08
C SER A 368 5.54 4.08 5.13
N LEU A 369 6.48 3.98 6.06
CA LEU A 369 6.75 4.93 7.14
C LEU A 369 8.24 5.25 7.17
N ILE A 370 8.60 6.53 7.25
CA ILE A 370 9.98 7.00 7.43
C ILE A 370 10.11 7.72 8.77
N VAL A 371 11.03 7.26 9.61
CA VAL A 371 11.35 7.88 10.91
C VAL A 371 12.82 8.27 11.02
N GLY A 372 13.12 9.20 11.92
CA GLY A 372 14.48 9.53 12.31
C GLY A 372 14.69 9.54 13.82
N PHE A 373 15.96 9.71 14.19
CA PHE A 373 16.44 9.72 15.58
C PHE A 373 17.16 11.04 15.91
N ASP A 374 17.13 11.43 17.19
CA ASP A 374 17.80 12.63 17.71
C ASP A 374 19.33 12.43 17.84
N HIS A 375 19.81 11.24 17.54
CA HIS A 375 21.20 10.80 17.47
C HIS A 375 21.35 9.76 16.35
N SER A 376 22.59 9.42 16.00
CA SER A 376 22.88 8.37 15.03
C SER A 376 22.91 7.00 15.71
N ILE A 377 22.21 6.01 15.14
CA ILE A 377 22.25 4.61 15.61
C ILE A 377 23.54 3.99 15.10
N LYS A 378 24.43 3.63 16.01
CA LYS A 378 25.72 3.06 15.68
C LYS A 378 25.57 1.61 15.21
N ASN A 379 26.35 1.21 14.21
CA ASN A 379 26.55 -0.19 13.84
C ASN A 379 27.45 -0.87 14.89
N GLN A 380 26.85 -1.72 15.72
CA GLN A 380 27.53 -2.48 16.76
C GLN A 380 28.39 -3.58 16.16
N LYS A 381 29.50 -3.86 16.83
CA LYS A 381 30.34 -5.01 16.47
C LYS A 381 29.83 -6.23 17.24
N GLY A 382 29.42 -7.28 16.55
CA GLY A 382 29.10 -8.57 17.16
C GLY A 382 27.75 -9.13 16.71
N ASN A 383 27.15 -9.94 17.57
CA ASN A 383 25.91 -10.65 17.26
C ASN A 383 24.63 -9.93 17.70
N GLU A 384 24.76 -8.84 18.46
CA GLU A 384 23.63 -8.03 18.93
C GLU A 384 22.93 -7.28 17.77
N TYR A 385 21.68 -6.88 17.99
CA TYR A 385 20.91 -6.05 17.08
C TYR A 385 21.16 -4.56 17.36
N ASP A 386 21.27 -3.76 16.30
CA ASP A 386 21.55 -2.32 16.37
C ASP A 386 20.32 -1.49 16.71
N PHE A 387 19.17 -1.92 16.17
CA PHE A 387 17.85 -1.34 16.45
C PHE A 387 16.79 -2.43 16.38
N ALA A 388 15.57 -2.12 16.82
CA ALA A 388 14.46 -3.06 16.77
C ALA A 388 13.13 -2.37 16.49
N THR A 389 12.20 -3.06 15.84
CA THR A 389 10.85 -2.55 15.53
C THR A 389 9.78 -3.41 16.20
N LEU A 390 8.77 -2.78 16.78
CA LEU A 390 7.62 -3.48 17.35
C LEU A 390 6.47 -3.52 16.32
N GLY A 391 5.99 -4.72 16.00
CA GLY A 391 4.75 -5.00 15.24
C GLY A 391 3.66 -5.63 16.12
N ASN A 392 2.71 -6.35 15.52
CA ASN A 392 1.66 -7.11 16.21
C ASN A 392 1.66 -8.62 15.87
N ALA A 393 2.63 -9.12 15.11
CA ALA A 393 2.63 -10.50 14.62
C ALA A 393 2.59 -11.58 15.72
N PHE A 394 1.92 -12.69 15.41
CA PHE A 394 1.87 -13.87 16.26
C PHE A 394 1.58 -15.10 15.40
N GLY A 395 2.23 -16.24 15.66
CA GLY A 395 1.87 -17.55 15.09
C GLY A 395 1.59 -17.53 13.58
N THR A 396 0.31 -17.38 13.22
CA THR A 396 -0.24 -17.37 11.86
C THR A 396 -0.70 -15.99 11.36
N SER A 397 -0.30 -14.91 12.01
CA SER A 397 -0.55 -13.51 11.60
C SER A 397 0.81 -12.84 11.48
N ASN A 398 1.33 -12.78 10.26
CA ASN A 398 2.63 -12.20 9.93
C ASN A 398 2.45 -11.31 8.70
N GLU A 399 2.83 -10.06 8.80
CA GLU A 399 2.55 -9.02 7.80
C GLU A 399 3.86 -8.29 7.46
N PRO A 400 4.79 -8.99 6.80
CA PRO A 400 6.22 -8.63 6.78
C PRO A 400 6.47 -7.23 6.22
N GLY A 401 7.21 -6.42 6.98
CA GLY A 401 7.76 -5.14 6.52
C GLY A 401 9.24 -5.24 6.18
N ILE A 402 9.64 -4.78 4.99
CA ILE A 402 11.05 -4.61 4.61
C ILE A 402 11.60 -3.34 5.26
N VAL A 403 12.84 -3.44 5.76
CA VAL A 403 13.54 -2.34 6.40
C VAL A 403 14.60 -1.77 5.47
N TRP A 404 14.56 -0.46 5.31
CA TRP A 404 15.61 0.33 4.67
C TRP A 404 16.23 1.28 5.68
N VAL A 405 17.50 1.59 5.50
CA VAL A 405 18.25 2.51 6.36
C VAL A 405 18.99 3.55 5.54
N MET A 406 19.20 4.72 6.13
CA MET A 406 19.92 5.83 5.49
C MET A 406 20.87 6.49 6.50
N GLN A 407 22.06 6.88 6.01
CA GLN A 407 22.95 7.83 6.66
C GLN A 407 22.69 9.24 6.14
N ASP A 408 22.60 10.22 7.04
CA ASP A 408 22.59 11.66 6.76
C ASP A 408 23.97 12.09 6.26
N THR A 409 24.20 11.79 4.99
CA THR A 409 25.47 11.95 4.27
C THR A 409 25.76 13.41 4.02
N ASN A 410 24.72 14.21 3.73
CA ASN A 410 24.86 15.63 3.47
C ASN A 410 24.88 16.47 4.78
N GLY A 411 24.32 15.94 5.89
CA GLY A 411 24.30 16.55 7.22
C GLY A 411 23.16 17.55 7.44
N ASN A 412 22.08 17.50 6.66
CA ASN A 412 20.96 18.43 6.74
C ASN A 412 19.85 17.98 7.72
N GLY A 413 19.93 16.76 8.25
CA GLY A 413 18.92 16.20 9.14
C GLY A 413 17.61 15.79 8.45
N LEU A 414 17.62 15.53 7.14
CA LEU A 414 16.48 15.07 6.35
C LEU A 414 16.76 13.68 5.73
N PRO A 415 15.72 12.86 5.47
CA PRO A 415 15.87 11.55 4.85
C PRO A 415 15.98 11.67 3.30
N ASP A 416 16.91 12.50 2.82
CA ASP A 416 17.05 12.86 1.40
C ASP A 416 18.36 12.39 0.73
N ASP A 417 19.07 11.46 1.38
CA ASP A 417 20.27 10.79 0.88
C ASP A 417 19.97 9.36 0.35
N GLU A 418 20.96 8.46 0.31
CA GLU A 418 20.80 7.10 -0.22
C GLU A 418 20.16 6.13 0.78
N TRP A 419 19.08 5.47 0.33
CA TRP A 419 18.45 4.36 1.02
C TRP A 419 19.11 3.02 0.69
N TYR A 420 19.35 2.21 1.72
CA TYR A 420 19.89 0.85 1.59
C TYR A 420 18.92 -0.14 2.22
N GLU A 421 18.48 -1.14 1.46
CA GLU A 421 17.68 -2.25 1.99
C GLU A 421 18.55 -3.07 2.96
N LEU A 422 17.97 -3.53 4.06
CA LEU A 422 18.59 -4.53 4.90
C LEU A 422 18.27 -5.92 4.34
N ARG A 423 19.32 -6.72 4.08
CA ARG A 423 19.19 -8.12 3.71
C ARG A 423 18.33 -8.88 4.72
N ALA A 424 17.46 -9.74 4.21
CA ALA A 424 16.52 -10.58 4.96
C ALA A 424 16.45 -12.00 4.36
N SER A 425 15.56 -12.85 4.86
CA SER A 425 15.51 -14.27 4.46
C SER A 425 15.13 -14.52 3.00
N GLU A 426 14.39 -13.60 2.35
CA GLU A 426 14.00 -13.75 0.94
C GLU A 426 14.99 -13.09 -0.04
N THR A 427 15.98 -12.35 0.46
CA THR A 427 16.94 -11.65 -0.41
C THR A 427 17.66 -12.60 -1.37
N GLY A 428 17.67 -12.25 -2.66
CA GLY A 428 18.38 -12.98 -3.71
C GLY A 428 17.69 -14.27 -4.18
N LYS A 429 16.48 -14.58 -3.70
CA LYS A 429 15.69 -15.69 -4.23
C LYS A 429 15.00 -15.31 -5.53
N ALA A 430 14.81 -16.28 -6.42
CA ALA A 430 14.14 -16.08 -7.71
C ALA A 430 12.65 -15.69 -7.59
N THR A 431 12.05 -15.94 -6.42
CA THR A 431 10.67 -15.55 -6.09
C THR A 431 10.55 -14.13 -5.57
N THR A 432 11.67 -13.44 -5.35
CA THR A 432 11.71 -12.06 -4.86
C THR A 432 12.02 -11.12 -6.02
N ILE A 433 11.17 -10.12 -6.19
CA ILE A 433 11.31 -9.14 -7.27
C ILE A 433 11.81 -7.84 -6.65
N GLN A 434 13.07 -7.54 -6.93
CA GLN A 434 13.69 -6.26 -6.61
C GLN A 434 13.24 -5.21 -7.62
N ASP A 435 13.25 -3.93 -7.22
CA ASP A 435 12.80 -2.81 -8.06
C ASP A 435 11.38 -2.98 -8.66
N TYR A 436 10.49 -3.66 -7.92
CA TYR A 436 9.08 -3.78 -8.27
C TYR A 436 8.38 -2.43 -8.07
N GLU A 437 7.40 -2.12 -8.91
CA GLU A 437 6.59 -0.91 -8.79
C GLU A 437 5.11 -1.23 -8.88
N VAL A 438 4.31 -0.49 -8.10
CA VAL A 438 2.85 -0.53 -8.14
C VAL A 438 2.34 0.90 -8.18
N THR A 439 1.40 1.15 -9.07
CA THR A 439 0.64 2.39 -9.13
C THR A 439 -0.74 2.16 -8.53
N TYR A 440 -1.09 2.95 -7.52
CA TYR A 440 -2.42 2.97 -6.90
C TYR A 440 -3.25 4.11 -7.47
N PHE A 441 -4.56 3.91 -7.58
CA PHE A 441 -5.50 4.90 -8.13
C PHE A 441 -6.54 5.27 -7.08
N ARG A 442 -6.79 6.57 -6.95
CA ARG A 442 -7.83 7.10 -6.08
C ARG A 442 -9.18 6.63 -6.62
N PRO A 443 -9.97 5.89 -5.84
CA PRO A 443 -11.30 5.52 -6.26
C PRO A 443 -12.31 6.63 -5.94
N GLY A 444 -13.52 6.49 -6.47
CA GLY A 444 -14.67 7.23 -5.94
C GLY A 444 -15.00 6.84 -4.48
N PRO A 445 -15.79 7.65 -3.77
CA PRO A 445 -16.19 7.36 -2.40
C PRO A 445 -16.93 6.03 -2.30
N TYR A 446 -16.63 5.26 -1.24
CA TYR A 446 -17.20 3.95 -0.96
C TYR A 446 -16.97 2.89 -2.04
N ALA A 447 -16.03 3.10 -2.98
CA ALA A 447 -15.76 2.13 -4.03
C ALA A 447 -15.33 0.77 -3.47
N MET A 448 -15.95 -0.31 -3.94
CA MET A 448 -15.60 -1.68 -3.53
C MET A 448 -14.15 -2.03 -3.89
N ASP A 449 -13.66 -1.52 -5.01
CA ASP A 449 -12.31 -1.76 -5.53
C ASP A 449 -11.43 -0.50 -5.43
N ASN A 450 -10.29 -0.63 -4.75
CA ASN A 450 -9.21 0.36 -4.77
C ASN A 450 -8.12 -0.16 -5.71
N PHE A 451 -8.20 0.22 -6.98
CA PHE A 451 -7.38 -0.38 -8.04
C PHE A 451 -5.88 -0.10 -7.90
N TRP A 452 -5.10 -1.02 -8.44
CA TRP A 452 -3.67 -0.90 -8.64
C TRP A 452 -3.20 -1.64 -9.90
N ILE A 453 -2.08 -1.19 -10.47
CA ILE A 453 -1.39 -1.84 -11.60
C ILE A 453 0.09 -1.95 -11.26
N ASP A 454 0.70 -3.11 -11.50
CA ASP A 454 2.13 -3.32 -11.32
C ASP A 454 3.00 -2.99 -12.55
N CYS A 455 4.32 -2.96 -12.37
CA CYS A 455 5.28 -2.70 -13.45
C CYS A 455 5.32 -3.78 -14.56
N PHE A 456 4.58 -4.88 -14.44
CA PHE A 456 4.40 -5.90 -15.46
C PHE A 456 3.03 -5.81 -16.17
N GLY A 457 2.21 -4.83 -15.80
CA GLY A 457 0.86 -4.63 -16.34
C GLY A 457 -0.20 -5.54 -15.71
N LYS A 458 0.10 -6.19 -14.59
CA LYS A 458 -0.92 -6.93 -13.82
C LYS A 458 -1.75 -5.94 -13.03
N GLU A 459 -3.06 -6.05 -13.17
CA GLU A 459 -4.05 -5.25 -12.45
C GLU A 459 -4.59 -6.02 -11.23
N GLY A 460 -5.05 -5.28 -10.24
CA GLY A 460 -5.80 -5.82 -9.11
C GLY A 460 -6.43 -4.70 -8.28
N SER A 461 -7.02 -5.07 -7.14
CA SER A 461 -7.62 -4.10 -6.21
C SER A 461 -7.33 -4.47 -4.75
N VAL A 462 -7.27 -3.45 -3.89
CA VAL A 462 -7.49 -3.61 -2.44
C VAL A 462 -8.98 -3.45 -2.22
N LYS A 463 -9.65 -4.55 -1.86
CA LYS A 463 -11.11 -4.57 -1.78
C LYS A 463 -11.59 -4.11 -0.42
N ARG A 464 -12.75 -3.47 -0.41
CA ARG A 464 -13.48 -3.20 0.84
C ARG A 464 -13.93 -4.51 1.47
N ASN A 465 -13.97 -4.52 2.79
CA ASN A 465 -14.55 -5.60 3.57
C ASN A 465 -15.69 -5.08 4.46
N GLN A 466 -16.48 -6.02 4.97
CA GLN A 466 -17.68 -5.71 5.72
C GLN A 466 -17.45 -5.01 7.07
N TYR A 467 -16.22 -5.02 7.60
CA TYR A 467 -15.91 -4.52 8.95
C TYR A 467 -15.48 -3.04 8.98
N HIS A 468 -15.12 -2.47 7.83
CA HIS A 468 -14.54 -1.13 7.75
C HIS A 468 -15.34 -0.23 6.80
N GLY A 469 -16.04 0.76 7.38
CA GLY A 469 -17.05 1.59 6.70
C GLY A 469 -16.61 3.00 6.28
N GLN A 470 -15.34 3.38 6.45
CA GLN A 470 -14.87 4.72 6.05
C GLN A 470 -15.01 4.97 4.54
N GLU A 471 -15.12 6.23 4.12
CA GLU A 471 -15.38 6.61 2.72
C GLU A 471 -14.28 6.14 1.75
N TYR A 472 -13.01 6.22 2.14
CA TYR A 472 -11.87 5.83 1.31
C TYR A 472 -10.93 4.89 2.06
N TYR A 473 -10.53 3.78 1.45
CA TYR A 473 -9.34 3.02 1.87
C TYR A 473 -8.06 3.66 1.34
N TYR A 474 -8.18 4.56 0.36
CA TYR A 474 -7.07 5.31 -0.22
C TYR A 474 -6.63 6.48 0.67
N PRO A 475 -5.33 6.71 0.90
CA PRO A 475 -4.84 7.86 1.68
C PRO A 475 -5.24 9.19 1.02
N ILE A 476 -6.15 9.93 1.65
CA ILE A 476 -6.81 11.08 0.99
C ILE A 476 -5.87 12.23 0.63
N TRP A 477 -4.71 12.31 1.29
CA TRP A 477 -3.66 13.32 1.06
C TRP A 477 -2.74 13.03 -0.12
N MET A 478 -2.82 11.83 -0.72
CA MET A 478 -2.04 11.45 -1.90
C MET A 478 -2.70 11.99 -3.19
N PRO A 479 -1.98 12.13 -4.31
CA PRO A 479 -2.56 12.54 -5.60
C PRO A 479 -3.63 11.55 -6.13
N GLU A 480 -4.23 11.82 -7.29
CA GLU A 480 -5.22 10.91 -7.94
C GLU A 480 -4.64 9.53 -8.24
N SER A 481 -3.33 9.43 -8.46
CA SER A 481 -2.60 8.17 -8.45
C SER A 481 -1.15 8.41 -8.10
N TYR A 482 -0.48 7.40 -7.55
CA TYR A 482 0.94 7.46 -7.23
C TYR A 482 1.60 6.09 -7.41
N THR A 483 2.86 6.10 -7.81
CA THR A 483 3.69 4.90 -7.95
C THR A 483 4.61 4.76 -6.74
N VAL A 484 4.60 3.59 -6.13
CA VAL A 484 5.57 3.18 -5.11
C VAL A 484 6.54 2.16 -5.69
N ARG A 485 7.80 2.24 -5.28
CA ARG A 485 8.87 1.30 -5.65
C ARG A 485 9.42 0.62 -4.40
N GLY A 486 9.76 -0.65 -4.53
CA GLY A 486 10.37 -1.42 -3.47
C GLY A 486 10.69 -2.84 -3.89
N THR A 487 10.75 -3.72 -2.91
CA THR A 487 10.98 -5.15 -3.11
C THR A 487 9.69 -5.91 -2.81
N LEU A 488 9.27 -6.77 -3.74
CA LEU A 488 8.16 -7.69 -3.54
C LEU A 488 8.72 -9.06 -3.12
N ILE A 489 8.25 -9.57 -1.98
CA ILE A 489 8.55 -10.93 -1.53
C ILE A 489 7.33 -11.84 -1.77
N PRO A 490 7.53 -13.16 -1.93
CA PRO A 490 6.41 -14.07 -2.14
C PRO A 490 5.54 -14.12 -0.89
N GLY A 491 4.23 -13.99 -1.09
CA GLY A 491 3.24 -14.13 -0.03
C GLY A 491 3.24 -15.50 0.65
N THR A 492 2.73 -15.54 1.89
CA THR A 492 2.65 -16.75 2.72
C THR A 492 1.23 -17.05 3.17
N MET A 493 0.24 -16.36 2.60
CA MET A 493 -1.15 -16.52 2.95
C MET A 493 -1.66 -17.93 2.61
N SER A 494 -2.34 -18.52 3.59
CA SER A 494 -3.03 -19.79 3.49
C SER A 494 -4.30 -19.75 4.33
N ASN A 495 -5.07 -20.82 4.33
CA ASN A 495 -6.27 -20.91 5.16
C ASN A 495 -5.98 -20.96 6.67
N GLU A 496 -4.77 -21.33 7.05
CA GLU A 496 -4.30 -21.29 8.44
C GLU A 496 -3.87 -19.87 8.87
N GLY A 497 -3.81 -18.92 7.93
CA GLY A 497 -3.27 -17.57 8.10
C GLY A 497 -1.96 -17.39 7.33
N HIS A 498 -1.16 -16.39 7.72
CA HIS A 498 0.12 -16.05 7.11
C HIS A 498 1.25 -16.70 7.89
N ALA A 499 2.00 -17.58 7.25
CA ALA A 499 3.17 -18.19 7.86
C ALA A 499 4.30 -17.16 8.06
N PRO A 500 5.14 -17.30 9.11
CA PRO A 500 6.25 -16.40 9.35
C PRO A 500 7.39 -16.61 8.35
N TYR A 501 8.14 -15.54 8.11
CA TYR A 501 9.41 -15.55 7.39
C TYR A 501 10.56 -15.84 8.36
N PRO A 502 11.62 -16.53 7.93
CA PRO A 502 12.71 -16.92 8.83
C PRO A 502 13.39 -15.79 9.62
N TRP A 503 13.62 -14.61 9.04
CA TRP A 503 14.22 -13.43 9.70
C TRP A 503 14.24 -12.19 8.79
N GLY A 504 14.39 -11.00 9.40
CA GLY A 504 14.74 -9.76 8.71
C GLY A 504 13.56 -8.90 8.28
N TYR A 505 12.38 -9.14 8.85
CA TYR A 505 11.16 -8.40 8.54
C TYR A 505 10.53 -7.84 9.80
N VAL A 506 9.94 -6.64 9.69
CA VAL A 506 9.04 -6.09 10.70
C VAL A 506 7.77 -6.92 10.72
N ASP A 507 7.10 -6.98 11.87
CA ASP A 507 5.78 -7.60 12.00
C ASP A 507 5.76 -9.06 11.56
N ASN A 508 6.73 -9.81 12.09
CA ASN A 508 7.00 -11.18 11.70
C ASN A 508 7.56 -11.99 12.88
N VAL A 509 7.12 -13.23 13.05
CA VAL A 509 7.63 -14.12 14.10
C VAL A 509 8.82 -14.96 13.61
N GLY A 510 9.94 -14.28 13.37
CA GLY A 510 11.20 -14.87 12.90
C GLY A 510 12.20 -15.23 14.00
N SER A 511 13.38 -15.72 13.59
CA SER A 511 14.52 -16.00 14.49
C SER A 511 15.16 -14.72 15.09
N ASP A 512 14.77 -13.56 14.57
CA ASP A 512 15.17 -12.22 14.97
C ASP A 512 14.23 -11.56 15.99
N CYS A 513 13.21 -12.29 16.46
CA CYS A 513 12.35 -11.83 17.56
C CYS A 513 13.16 -11.62 18.85
N VAL A 514 13.10 -10.39 19.37
CA VAL A 514 13.64 -9.99 20.65
C VAL A 514 12.55 -10.18 21.72
N TRP A 515 12.71 -11.22 22.54
CA TRP A 515 11.76 -11.59 23.58
C TRP A 515 11.91 -10.70 24.81
N GLU A 516 11.32 -9.50 24.75
CA GLU A 516 11.15 -8.61 25.90
C GLU A 516 9.70 -8.63 26.36
N PRO A 517 9.42 -8.73 27.67
CA PRO A 517 8.05 -8.61 28.17
C PRO A 517 7.55 -7.18 27.94
N ILE A 518 6.59 -7.02 27.02
CA ILE A 518 5.91 -5.76 26.74
C ILE A 518 4.56 -5.75 27.49
N PRO A 519 4.32 -4.82 28.42
CA PRO A 519 3.05 -4.76 29.14
C PRO A 519 1.86 -4.61 28.17
N GLY A 520 0.87 -5.50 28.28
CA GLY A 520 -0.34 -5.48 27.44
C GLY A 520 -0.18 -6.15 26.07
N VAL A 521 0.99 -6.72 25.77
CA VAL A 521 1.30 -7.37 24.50
C VAL A 521 1.75 -8.81 24.76
N SER A 522 1.13 -9.78 24.07
CA SER A 522 1.46 -11.20 24.20
C SER A 522 2.43 -11.66 23.10
N GLY A 523 3.64 -12.09 23.47
CA GLY A 523 4.56 -12.81 22.58
C GLY A 523 5.48 -11.93 21.73
N GLY A 524 6.52 -12.55 21.14
CA GLY A 524 7.67 -11.93 20.46
C GLY A 524 7.35 -11.10 19.21
N GLN A 525 6.76 -9.93 19.40
CA GLN A 525 6.35 -8.98 18.36
C GLN A 525 7.42 -7.95 17.97
N LYS A 526 8.60 -8.02 18.58
CA LYS A 526 9.70 -7.08 18.33
C LYS A 526 10.80 -7.75 17.52
N ASN A 527 11.09 -7.27 16.32
CA ASN A 527 12.14 -7.79 15.45
C ASN A 527 13.42 -6.96 15.58
N GLY A 528 14.57 -7.61 15.70
CA GLY A 528 15.88 -6.97 15.78
C GLY A 528 16.57 -6.88 14.43
N PHE A 529 17.22 -5.75 14.15
CA PHE A 529 17.87 -5.48 12.86
C PHE A 529 19.34 -5.14 13.03
N LYS A 530 20.13 -5.50 12.00
CA LYS A 530 21.56 -5.19 11.91
C LYS A 530 21.82 -4.26 10.73
N ILE A 531 22.47 -3.14 10.99
CA ILE A 531 22.95 -2.19 9.98
C ILE A 531 23.97 -2.86 9.06
N SER A 532 24.74 -3.84 9.57
CA SER A 532 25.65 -4.65 8.75
C SER A 532 24.97 -5.51 7.67
N ASN A 533 23.64 -5.62 7.67
CA ASN A 533 22.88 -6.26 6.60
C ASN A 533 22.56 -5.31 5.43
N ALA A 534 22.92 -4.03 5.52
CA ALA A 534 22.68 -3.07 4.44
C ALA A 534 23.35 -3.50 3.13
N MET A 535 22.62 -3.37 2.02
CA MET A 535 23.10 -3.76 0.70
C MET A 535 22.77 -2.72 -0.37
N TYR A 536 23.57 -2.72 -1.42
CA TYR A 536 23.22 -2.10 -2.69
C TYR A 536 22.12 -2.89 -3.40
N PRO A 537 21.41 -2.30 -4.38
CA PRO A 537 20.36 -2.99 -5.15
C PRO A 537 20.81 -4.27 -5.88
N ASP A 538 22.09 -4.41 -6.21
CA ASP A 538 22.64 -5.65 -6.78
C ASP A 538 22.92 -6.75 -5.73
N GLY A 539 22.55 -6.51 -4.47
CA GLY A 539 22.75 -7.41 -3.33
C GLY A 539 24.15 -7.36 -2.73
N THR A 540 25.08 -6.57 -3.29
CA THR A 540 26.42 -6.43 -2.71
C THR A 540 26.35 -5.67 -1.38
N PRO A 541 27.08 -6.13 -0.32
CA PRO A 541 27.03 -5.45 0.96
C PRO A 541 27.59 -4.03 0.90
N ILE A 542 26.96 -3.10 1.61
CA ILE A 542 27.54 -1.78 1.91
C ILE A 542 27.86 -1.68 3.40
N LYS A 543 29.02 -1.11 3.70
CA LYS A 543 29.41 -0.84 5.09
C LYS A 543 28.97 0.57 5.50
N LEU A 544 28.01 0.62 6.43
CA LEU A 544 27.59 1.84 7.12
C LEU A 544 28.10 1.77 8.57
N ASP A 545 28.76 2.82 9.06
CA ASP A 545 29.24 2.86 10.45
C ASP A 545 28.12 3.23 11.45
N TYR A 546 27.05 3.86 10.95
CA TYR A 546 25.83 4.22 11.68
C TYR A 546 24.69 4.46 10.68
N ILE A 547 23.48 4.76 11.17
CA ILE A 547 22.33 5.24 10.40
C ILE A 547 21.62 6.36 11.16
N ASP A 548 20.81 7.14 10.46
CA ASP A 548 20.04 8.26 11.02
C ASP A 548 18.54 8.11 10.80
N PHE A 549 18.16 7.42 9.73
CA PHE A 549 16.77 7.21 9.34
C PHE A 549 16.50 5.74 9.05
N VAL A 550 15.27 5.35 9.33
CA VAL A 550 14.73 4.01 9.06
C VAL A 550 13.43 4.18 8.28
N LYS A 551 13.29 3.42 7.19
CA LYS A 551 12.03 3.26 6.46
C LYS A 551 11.55 1.83 6.62
N VAL A 552 10.27 1.67 6.95
CA VAL A 552 9.57 0.37 6.92
C VAL A 552 8.58 0.41 5.77
N GLN A 553 8.56 -0.64 4.95
CA GLN A 553 7.70 -0.75 3.78
C GLN A 553 7.01 -2.12 3.74
N CYS A 554 5.69 -2.16 3.54
CA CYS A 554 4.96 -3.43 3.42
C CYS A 554 5.47 -4.24 2.23
N ALA A 555 5.78 -5.53 2.46
CA ALA A 555 6.60 -6.33 1.55
C ALA A 555 5.82 -7.26 0.61
N VAL A 556 4.53 -7.51 0.91
CA VAL A 556 3.69 -8.48 0.20
C VAL A 556 2.46 -7.81 -0.42
N GLN A 557 2.07 -8.27 -1.61
CA GLN A 557 0.82 -7.87 -2.25
C GLN A 557 -0.16 -9.03 -2.20
N GLU A 558 -0.90 -9.13 -1.10
CA GLU A 558 -1.89 -10.19 -0.83
C GLU A 558 -3.17 -9.61 -0.26
N TYR A 559 -4.29 -10.26 -0.58
CA TYR A 559 -5.62 -9.94 -0.08
C TYR A 559 -6.39 -11.23 0.18
N HIS A 560 -7.12 -11.28 1.29
CA HIS A 560 -8.04 -12.36 1.61
C HIS A 560 -9.42 -11.82 1.97
N VAL A 561 -10.47 -12.48 1.49
CA VAL A 561 -11.87 -12.09 1.77
C VAL A 561 -12.17 -11.96 3.27
N SER A 562 -11.53 -12.76 4.13
CA SER A 562 -11.81 -12.76 5.58
C SER A 562 -10.90 -11.84 6.39
N PHE A 563 -9.75 -11.43 5.86
CA PHE A 563 -8.73 -10.69 6.63
C PHE A 563 -8.42 -9.32 6.02
N GLY A 564 -8.88 -9.05 4.79
CA GLY A 564 -8.49 -7.88 4.02
C GLY A 564 -7.11 -8.05 3.39
N GLU A 565 -6.50 -6.92 3.07
CA GLU A 565 -5.11 -6.84 2.65
C GLU A 565 -4.14 -7.22 3.77
N VAL A 566 -2.99 -7.75 3.39
CA VAL A 566 -1.86 -7.89 4.33
C VAL A 566 -1.23 -6.53 4.53
N SER A 567 -1.16 -6.06 5.77
CA SER A 567 -0.64 -4.75 6.11
C SER A 567 0.35 -4.83 7.26
N THR A 568 1.58 -4.36 7.02
CA THR A 568 2.56 -4.26 8.12
C THR A 568 2.10 -3.24 9.15
N GLU A 569 2.06 -3.65 10.41
CA GLU A 569 1.74 -2.78 11.54
C GLU A 569 3.00 -2.36 12.29
N VAL A 570 3.15 -1.05 12.56
CA VAL A 570 4.34 -0.49 13.22
C VAL A 570 3.96 0.29 14.48
N PHE A 571 4.47 -0.12 15.63
CA PHE A 571 4.21 0.50 16.94
C PHE A 571 5.39 1.33 17.47
N SER A 572 6.63 0.91 17.19
CA SER A 572 7.83 1.66 17.55
C SER A 572 9.04 1.19 16.76
N ILE A 573 10.04 2.08 16.67
CA ILE A 573 11.39 1.80 16.18
C ILE A 573 12.34 2.30 17.28
N GLU A 574 13.19 1.41 17.80
CA GLU A 574 13.98 1.62 19.01
C GLU A 574 15.47 1.39 18.76
N ASP A 575 16.30 2.37 19.12
CA ASP A 575 17.75 2.21 19.20
C ASP A 575 18.11 1.23 20.33
N ARG A 576 18.82 0.16 19.99
CA ARG A 576 19.26 -0.86 20.96
C ARG A 576 20.55 -0.45 21.65
N ASN A 577 21.32 0.48 21.08
CA ASN A 577 22.57 0.97 21.64
C ASN A 577 22.35 1.79 22.91
N SER A 578 21.22 2.50 22.98
CA SER A 578 20.80 3.28 24.14
C SER A 578 20.55 2.44 25.41
N LEU A 579 20.39 1.12 25.28
CA LEU A 579 20.14 0.20 26.40
C LEU A 579 21.39 -0.19 27.18
N GLU A 580 22.58 -0.01 26.59
CA GLU A 580 23.84 -0.35 27.27
C GLU A 580 24.42 0.82 28.09
N ASN A 581 23.88 2.04 27.91
CA ASN A 581 24.39 3.28 28.51
C ASN A 581 23.47 3.88 29.60
N LYS A 582 22.43 3.17 30.02
CA LYS A 582 21.57 3.48 31.17
C LYS A 582 21.54 2.30 32.13
#